data_AF-A0A845I0W9-F1
#
_entry.id   AF-A0A845I0W9-F1
#
_cell.length_a   1.000
_cell.length_b   1.000
_cell.length_c   1.000
_cell.angle_alpha   90.00
_cell.angle_beta   90.00
_cell.angle_gamma   90.00
#
_symmetry.space_group_name_H-M   'P 1'
#
loop_
_entity.id
_entity.type
_entity.pdbx_description
1 polymer ?
#
loop_
_entity_poly.entity_id
_entity_poly.type
_entity_poly.pdbx_seq_one_letter_code
_entity_poly.pdbx_strand_id
1 'polypeptide(L)'
;MNEYILLMHDDAPDPELANDDDGWAQYVTKLVSTGHFDGGSAIGQGAVFKQDGAHPAASLALNGYLRIRAEDMDAARKFLAGNPVFEAGGSVEIRELLRT
;
A
#
# COMPACT_ATOMS: atom_id res chain seq x y z
N MET A 1 -11.48 -13.91 7.79
CA MET A 1 -11.02 -12.66 7.16
C MET A 1 -10.07 -13.02 6.05
N ASN A 2 -10.20 -12.34 4.94
CA ASN A 2 -9.33 -12.47 3.79
C ASN A 2 -8.13 -11.56 3.99
N GLU A 3 -7.01 -11.91 3.38
CA GLU A 3 -5.80 -11.09 3.41
C GLU A 3 -5.83 -10.15 2.21
N TYR A 4 -5.49 -8.89 2.44
CA TYR A 4 -5.37 -7.88 1.39
C TYR A 4 -3.99 -7.25 1.44
N ILE A 5 -3.48 -6.92 0.26
CA ILE A 5 -2.32 -6.04 0.11
C ILE A 5 -2.80 -4.69 -0.42
N LEU A 6 -2.37 -3.63 0.25
CA LEU A 6 -2.48 -2.25 -0.21
C LEU A 6 -1.13 -1.88 -0.80
N LEU A 7 -1.12 -1.38 -2.03
CA LEU A 7 0.08 -0.93 -2.74
C LEU A 7 -0.05 0.57 -2.98
N MET A 8 0.88 1.33 -2.43
CA MET A 8 0.93 2.78 -2.57
C MET A 8 1.72 3.12 -3.84
N HIS A 9 1.10 3.87 -4.75
CA HIS A 9 1.74 4.35 -5.98
C HIS A 9 2.48 5.67 -5.72
N ASP A 10 3.55 5.88 -6.49
CA ASP A 10 4.35 7.11 -6.47
C ASP A 10 3.76 8.16 -7.43
N ASP A 11 2.49 8.51 -7.20
CA ASP A 11 1.72 9.42 -8.05
C ASP A 11 0.96 10.50 -7.24
N ALA A 12 1.24 10.62 -5.94
CA ALA A 12 0.62 11.62 -5.09
C ALA A 12 1.02 13.04 -5.54
N PRO A 13 0.05 13.94 -5.82
CA PRO A 13 0.33 15.32 -6.20
C PRO A 13 0.95 16.15 -5.06
N ASP A 14 0.72 15.76 -3.81
CA ASP A 14 1.37 16.34 -2.62
C ASP A 14 2.37 15.35 -2.01
N PRO A 15 3.64 15.33 -2.49
CA PRO A 15 4.64 14.39 -1.99
C PRO A 15 5.10 14.70 -0.56
N GLU A 16 4.94 15.92 -0.06
CA GLU A 16 5.29 16.24 1.33
C GLU A 16 4.31 15.58 2.29
N LEU A 17 3.01 15.69 2.00
CA LEU A 17 1.98 14.99 2.77
C LEU A 17 2.07 13.47 2.61
N ALA A 18 2.34 12.97 1.40
CA ALA A 18 2.44 11.53 1.15
C ALA A 18 3.62 10.86 1.88
N ASN A 19 4.69 11.61 2.17
CA ASN A 19 5.90 11.13 2.85
C ASN A 19 6.04 11.68 4.28
N ASP A 20 4.98 12.23 4.87
CA ASP A 20 4.99 12.76 6.23
C ASP A 20 5.16 11.64 7.26
N ASP A 21 6.34 11.58 7.90
CA ASP A 21 6.69 10.56 8.89
C ASP A 21 5.71 10.54 10.09
N ASP A 22 5.26 11.72 10.55
CA ASP A 22 4.34 11.82 11.69
C ASP A 22 2.94 11.32 11.31
N GLY A 23 2.45 11.69 10.12
CA GLY A 23 1.21 11.18 9.54
C GLY A 23 1.23 9.66 9.36
N TRP A 24 2.34 9.11 8.86
CA TRP A 24 2.53 7.65 8.75
C TRP A 24 2.55 6.97 10.12
N ALA A 25 3.26 7.51 11.10
CA ALA A 25 3.31 6.94 12.45
C ALA A 25 1.93 6.91 13.11
N GLN A 26 1.16 7.99 12.98
CA GLN A 26 -0.23 8.07 13.50
C GLN A 26 -1.14 7.06 12.80
N TYR A 27 -1.08 6.99 11.47
CA TYR A 27 -1.90 6.07 10.68
C TYR A 27 -1.59 4.60 11.01
N VAL A 28 -0.32 4.21 11.05
CA VAL A 28 0.10 2.84 11.39
C VAL A 28 -0.31 2.49 12.82
N THR A 29 -0.16 3.42 13.77
CA THR A 29 -0.61 3.21 15.17
C THR A 29 -2.12 2.93 15.22
N LYS A 30 -2.92 3.73 14.51
CA LYS A 30 -4.37 3.50 14.39
C LYS A 30 -4.65 2.14 13.76
N LEU A 31 -3.97 1.79 12.66
CA LEU A 31 -4.16 0.54 11.94
C LEU A 31 -3.82 -0.68 12.81
N VAL A 32 -2.72 -0.63 13.56
CA VAL A 32 -2.33 -1.66 14.54
C VAL A 32 -3.40 -1.84 15.61
N SER A 33 -3.94 -0.74 16.16
CA SER A 33 -4.96 -0.81 17.21
C SER A 33 -6.26 -1.48 16.78
N THR A 34 -6.50 -1.59 15.47
CA THR A 34 -7.66 -2.34 14.94
C THR A 34 -7.51 -3.86 15.04
N GLY A 35 -6.30 -4.39 15.22
CA GLY A 35 -6.01 -5.84 15.16
C GLY A 35 -6.00 -6.44 13.74
N HIS A 36 -6.22 -5.62 12.71
CA HIS A 36 -6.30 -6.06 11.32
C HIS A 36 -4.98 -5.90 10.55
N PHE A 37 -3.95 -5.32 11.16
CA PHE A 37 -2.64 -5.09 10.52
C PHE A 37 -1.71 -6.30 10.63
N ASP A 38 -1.09 -6.69 9.51
CA ASP A 38 -0.15 -7.80 9.42
C ASP A 38 1.27 -7.39 8.96
N GLY A 39 1.52 -6.09 8.86
CA GLY A 39 2.82 -5.52 8.53
C GLY A 39 2.80 -4.71 7.24
N GLY A 40 3.90 -4.04 6.96
CA GLY A 40 4.05 -3.17 5.80
C GLY A 40 5.44 -2.56 5.78
N SER A 41 5.79 -1.94 4.66
CA SER A 41 7.07 -1.24 4.52
C SER A 41 7.04 -0.25 3.36
N ALA A 42 7.97 0.69 3.39
CA ALA A 42 8.35 1.43 2.20
C ALA A 42 9.02 0.48 1.18
N ILE A 43 8.83 0.75 -0.11
CA ILE A 43 9.43 0.01 -1.21
C ILE A 43 10.54 0.87 -1.81
N GLY A 44 11.75 0.30 -1.87
CA GLY A 44 12.89 0.91 -2.56
C GLY A 44 12.86 0.67 -4.07
N GLN A 45 13.97 0.98 -4.75
CA GLN A 45 14.08 0.76 -6.19
C GLN A 45 13.83 -0.70 -6.57
N GLY A 46 12.98 -0.91 -7.58
CA GLY A 46 12.66 -2.22 -8.13
C GLY A 46 13.43 -2.54 -9.41
N ALA A 47 13.44 -3.83 -9.77
CA ALA A 47 13.89 -4.31 -11.07
C ALA A 47 13.01 -5.47 -11.53
N VAL A 48 12.73 -5.56 -12.84
CA VAL A 48 11.95 -6.65 -13.44
C VAL A 48 12.89 -7.63 -14.12
N PHE A 49 12.72 -8.92 -13.81
CA PHE A 49 13.49 -10.00 -14.42
C PHE A 49 12.52 -10.98 -15.10
N LYS A 50 12.86 -11.40 -16.33
CA LYS A 50 12.19 -12.50 -17.03
C LYS A 50 13.25 -13.46 -17.55
N GLN A 51 12.93 -14.75 -17.56
CA GLN A 51 13.87 -15.83 -17.85
C GLN A 51 14.53 -15.74 -19.25
N ASP A 52 13.88 -15.15 -20.24
CA ASP A 52 14.32 -15.07 -21.65
C ASP A 52 14.75 -13.67 -22.11
N GLY A 53 14.77 -12.67 -21.22
CA GLY A 53 15.19 -11.30 -21.52
C GLY A 53 14.08 -10.37 -22.05
N ALA A 54 14.40 -9.07 -21.99
CA ALA A 54 13.62 -7.87 -22.31
C ALA A 54 12.11 -7.91 -21.97
N HIS A 55 11.78 -7.33 -20.81
CA HIS A 55 10.42 -6.93 -20.50
C HIS A 55 10.21 -5.44 -20.83
N PRO A 56 9.04 -5.01 -21.34
CA PRO A 56 8.68 -3.60 -21.31
C PRO A 56 8.73 -3.13 -19.85
N ALA A 57 9.17 -1.88 -19.65
CA ALA A 57 9.23 -1.24 -18.35
C ALA A 57 7.87 -1.43 -17.65
N ALA A 58 7.82 -2.30 -16.64
CA ALA A 58 6.68 -2.29 -15.74
C ALA A 58 6.70 -0.92 -15.06
N SER A 59 5.54 -0.32 -14.82
CA SER A 59 5.46 0.79 -13.89
C SER A 59 5.88 0.26 -12.53
N LEU A 60 7.13 0.52 -12.15
CA LEU A 60 7.71 0.19 -10.85
C LEU A 60 7.47 1.32 -9.85
N ALA A 61 6.53 2.23 -10.14
CA ALA A 61 6.20 3.39 -9.33
C ALA A 61 5.37 3.00 -8.10
N LEU A 62 5.87 2.05 -7.30
CA LEU A 62 5.34 1.72 -5.99
C LEU A 62 6.33 2.20 -4.93
N ASN A 63 5.85 2.94 -3.94
CA ASN A 63 6.68 3.48 -2.85
C ASN A 63 6.41 2.78 -1.50
N GLY A 64 5.41 1.90 -1.41
CA GLY A 64 5.15 1.14 -0.20
C GLY A 64 4.05 0.09 -0.34
N TYR A 65 3.96 -0.78 0.68
CA TYR A 65 2.85 -1.72 0.83
C TYR A 65 2.40 -1.88 2.28
N LEU A 66 1.14 -2.27 2.45
CA LEU A 66 0.57 -2.72 3.72
C LEU A 66 -0.14 -4.06 3.52
N ARG A 67 -0.05 -4.94 4.51
CA ARG A 67 -0.84 -6.17 4.60
C ARG A 67 -1.87 -6.01 5.70
N ILE A 68 -3.12 -6.28 5.35
CA ILE A 68 -4.24 -6.21 6.29
C ILE A 68 -5.13 -7.44 6.15
N ARG A 69 -5.97 -7.65 7.17
CA ARG A 69 -7.10 -8.57 7.13
C ARG A 69 -8.40 -7.79 7.10
N ALA A 70 -9.36 -8.25 6.31
CA ALA A 70 -10.72 -7.69 6.31
C ALA A 70 -11.75 -8.76 5.97
N GLU A 71 -13.03 -8.49 6.17
CA GLU A 71 -14.11 -9.41 5.79
C GLU A 71 -14.30 -9.48 4.28
N ASP A 72 -14.20 -8.33 3.62
CA ASP A 72 -14.39 -8.15 2.19
C ASP A 72 -13.64 -6.89 1.68
N MET A 73 -13.78 -6.60 0.38
CA MET A 73 -13.16 -5.44 -0.27
C MET A 73 -13.67 -4.10 0.29
N ASP A 74 -14.95 -4.00 0.67
CA ASP A 74 -15.52 -2.77 1.22
C ASP A 74 -14.98 -2.50 2.63
N ALA A 75 -14.78 -3.54 3.43
CA ALA A 75 -14.12 -3.47 4.73
C ALA A 75 -12.63 -3.11 4.57
N ALA A 76 -11.93 -3.68 3.59
CA ALA A 76 -10.55 -3.32 3.27
C ALA A 76 -10.42 -1.84 2.87
N ARG A 77 -11.33 -1.32 2.04
CA ARG A 77 -11.35 0.09 1.61
C ARG A 77 -11.44 1.08 2.77
N LYS A 78 -12.09 0.71 3.89
CA LYS A 78 -12.20 1.59 5.07
C LYS A 78 -10.84 1.94 5.69
N PHE A 79 -9.82 1.10 5.47
CA PHE A 79 -8.47 1.37 5.96
C PHE A 79 -7.71 2.41 5.13
N LEU A 80 -8.26 2.91 4.02
CA LEU A 80 -7.69 4.05 3.29
C LEU A 80 -7.79 5.36 4.08
N ALA A 81 -8.77 5.49 4.99
CA ALA A 81 -8.99 6.72 5.73
C ALA A 81 -7.81 7.04 6.67
N GLY A 82 -7.12 8.13 6.38
CA GLY A 82 -5.91 8.57 7.06
C GLY A 82 -4.61 7.97 6.50
N ASN A 83 -4.66 7.20 5.40
CA ASN A 83 -3.45 6.76 4.71
C ASN A 83 -2.79 7.96 4.03
N PRO A 84 -1.54 8.35 4.35
CA PRO A 84 -0.95 9.60 3.85
C PRO A 84 -0.90 9.72 2.32
N VAL A 85 -0.64 8.63 1.59
CA VAL A 85 -0.64 8.65 0.11
C VAL A 85 -2.05 8.89 -0.43
N PHE A 86 -3.07 8.25 0.16
CA PHE A 86 -4.46 8.47 -0.24
C PHE A 86 -4.95 9.88 0.09
N GLU A 87 -4.65 10.39 1.28
CA GLU A 87 -5.02 11.75 1.70
C GLU A 87 -4.30 12.84 0.88
N ALA A 88 -3.08 12.54 0.40
CA ALA A 88 -2.34 13.37 -0.54
C ALA A 88 -2.89 13.34 -1.98
N GLY A 89 -3.95 12.56 -2.25
CA GLY A 89 -4.57 12.43 -3.56
C GLY A 89 -3.86 11.45 -4.50
N GLY A 90 -2.93 10.63 -3.98
CA GLY A 90 -2.30 9.55 -4.71
C GLY A 90 -3.15 8.28 -4.78
N SER A 91 -2.68 7.31 -5.55
CA SER A 91 -3.36 6.03 -5.77
C SER A 91 -2.92 4.97 -4.76
N VAL A 92 -3.89 4.28 -4.16
CA VAL A 92 -3.66 3.06 -3.36
C VAL A 92 -4.43 1.91 -3.99
N GLU A 93 -3.72 0.92 -4.51
CA GLU A 93 -4.31 -0.29 -5.09
C GLU A 93 -4.56 -1.32 -3.99
N ILE A 94 -5.78 -1.85 -3.91
CA ILE A 94 -6.15 -2.90 -2.97
C ILE A 94 -6.35 -4.21 -3.73
N ARG A 95 -5.63 -5.26 -3.33
CA ARG A 95 -5.79 -6.61 -3.89
C ARG A 95 -6.01 -7.64 -2.81
N GLU A 96 -6.93 -8.56 -3.05
CA GLU A 96 -7.07 -9.77 -2.24
C GLU A 96 -5.93 -10.74 -2.52
N LEU A 97 -5.33 -11.27 -1.45
CA LEU A 97 -4.34 -12.33 -1.49
C LEU A 97 -5.06 -13.68 -1.34
N LEU A 98 -5.28 -14.35 -2.46
CA LEU A 98 -5.90 -15.67 -2.49
C LEU A 98 -4.93 -16.71 -1.90
N ARG A 99 -5.44 -17.53 -0.99
CA ARG A 99 -4.69 -18.68 -0.47
C ARG A 99 -4.74 -19.81 -1.49
N THR A 100 -3.58 -20.40 -1.76
CA THR A 100 -3.41 -21.67 -2.49
C THR A 100 -3.62 -22.86 -1.56
#